data_AF-A0A6I9U355-F1
#
_entry.id   AF-A0A6I9U355-F1
#
_cell.length_a   1.000
_cell.length_b   1.000
_cell.length_c   1.000
_cell.angle_alpha   90.00
_cell.angle_beta   90.00
_cell.angle_gamma   90.00
#
_symmetry.space_group_name_H-M   'P 1'
#
loop_
_entity.id
_entity.type
_entity.pdbx_description
1 polymer ?
#
loop_
_entity_poly.entity_id
_entity_poly.type
_entity_poly.pdbx_seq_one_letter_code
_entity_poly.pdbx_strand_id
1 'polypeptide(L)'
;MCEMMSVSKSNNENDQSCVNPLLQSPKKPQSSSSSKFKNPRFFIFFIFVFGSLCTLKIPNFSQNPSCVSQENSSISSEKDGEIGPNSTLSKYLPSRLQNLLCKLGLHGNKVTDRMTRKGTYLRMEKDVQNVDTDRIQRQEKGLGLSNDHFNRSEFPPGFLFGAASSAYQYEGAAFEGGKGPSIWDTFTHNFSGKISDGSNGDVAVNFYYLYKDDIKLMKYIGLDAFRMSISWSRILPRGKLSGGVNKEGIDFYNNVLNELIANGITPSVTLFHWDLPQALEDEYTGFLSPLIINDFRDFAELCFKEFGDRVKHWITINEPYAYASDGYDGGFVSMAPGRCSSRAICSQGDSATEPYIAAHHLLLSHAEATKLYKKKYQPIQSGEIGITLNTVWMVPYSSSQLDVKAAQRALDFMYGWFIHPLVYGEYPQIMQLLAGSRLPKFTKEQIDILKGSFDFLGLNYYSGIYAADIPVRSGNISSITDSMVRLSTFTSEYVSADDINGVPIGDTTGSNIPVYPKGLYDLLLYTKKKYKNPTIYITETGFSDLKDGNIEHAIEDLQRINFYNSHFCAVQEAIKKGVKVKGLFAWSFLDTFEWEAGYDVGFGFFYVDFKNGLRRIPKQSVVWFKNFLNKSERGVFS
;
A
#
# COMPACT_ATOMS: atom_id res chain seq x y z
N MET A 1 -35.15 48.34 7.74
CA MET A 1 -34.13 48.91 8.64
C MET A 1 -32.80 48.35 8.22
N CYS A 2 -32.10 49.11 7.39
CA CYS A 2 -30.71 48.88 7.02
C CYS A 2 -29.81 49.22 8.21
N GLU A 3 -28.71 48.52 8.38
CA GLU A 3 -27.49 49.20 8.79
C GLU A 3 -26.24 48.52 8.23
N MET A 4 -25.38 49.40 7.73
CA MET A 4 -24.15 49.18 7.00
C MET A 4 -23.03 48.74 7.95
N MET A 5 -22.08 47.93 7.47
CA MET A 5 -20.68 48.14 7.83
C MET A 5 -19.77 48.02 6.62
N SER A 6 -18.97 49.06 6.48
CA SER A 6 -18.05 49.44 5.42
C SER A 6 -16.89 48.47 5.23
N VAL A 7 -16.57 48.18 3.97
CA VAL A 7 -15.30 47.57 3.56
C VAL A 7 -14.30 48.69 3.28
N SER A 8 -13.26 48.79 4.12
CA SER A 8 -12.07 49.57 3.81
C SER A 8 -11.20 48.81 2.80
N LYS A 9 -11.00 49.40 1.62
CA LYS A 9 -9.96 48.99 0.68
C LYS A 9 -8.59 49.36 1.25
N SER A 10 -7.72 48.37 1.43
CA SER A 10 -6.28 48.59 1.46
C SER A 10 -5.66 47.76 0.34
N ASN A 11 -5.09 48.46 -0.63
CA ASN A 11 -4.20 47.89 -1.63
C ASN A 11 -2.98 47.29 -0.94
N ASN A 12 -2.62 46.06 -1.31
CA ASN A 12 -1.22 45.68 -1.45
C ASN A 12 -1.13 44.68 -2.60
N GLU A 13 -0.37 45.09 -3.61
CA GLU A 13 0.02 44.33 -4.77
C GLU A 13 1.14 43.33 -4.40
N ASN A 14 1.24 42.29 -5.24
CA ASN A 14 2.35 41.36 -5.43
C ASN A 14 2.53 40.23 -4.40
N ASP A 15 1.74 39.17 -4.59
CA ASP A 15 2.14 37.78 -4.33
C ASP A 15 1.57 36.89 -5.45
N GLN A 16 2.31 36.80 -6.57
CA GLN A 16 2.00 35.96 -7.73
C GLN A 16 3.05 34.84 -7.85
N SER A 17 3.07 33.88 -6.93
CA SER A 17 3.86 32.64 -7.10
C SER A 17 3.01 31.37 -7.24
N CYS A 18 1.72 31.43 -6.88
CA CYS A 18 0.78 30.32 -6.97
C CYS A 18 -0.45 30.71 -7.82
N VAL A 19 -0.26 30.97 -9.12
CA VAL A 19 -1.40 31.28 -10.02
C VAL A 19 -2.11 29.99 -10.44
N ASN A 20 -3.07 29.59 -9.60
CA ASN A 20 -4.40 29.07 -9.91
C ASN A 20 -4.62 28.32 -11.26
N PRO A 21 -4.85 26.99 -11.23
CA PRO A 21 -5.72 26.32 -12.20
C PRO A 21 -7.01 25.80 -11.55
N LEU A 22 -7.49 26.35 -10.41
CA LEU A 22 -8.63 25.77 -9.70
C LEU A 22 -10.01 26.08 -10.31
N LEU A 23 -10.11 26.88 -11.37
CA LEU A 23 -11.37 27.10 -12.09
C LEU A 23 -11.11 27.44 -13.57
N GLN A 24 -11.17 26.44 -14.47
CA GLN A 24 -11.47 26.70 -15.88
C GLN A 24 -12.79 26.01 -16.24
N SER A 25 -13.81 26.82 -16.54
CA SER A 25 -15.09 26.38 -17.10
C SER A 25 -14.91 25.79 -18.50
N PRO A 26 -15.63 24.73 -18.89
CA PRO A 26 -15.45 24.09 -20.18
C PRO A 26 -15.90 25.00 -21.34
N LYS A 27 -15.00 25.23 -22.30
CA LYS A 27 -15.32 25.82 -23.61
C LYS A 27 -15.99 24.76 -24.49
N LYS A 28 -17.08 25.15 -25.16
CA LYS A 28 -17.83 24.32 -26.14
C LYS A 28 -16.91 23.74 -27.23
N PRO A 29 -17.10 22.49 -27.68
CA PRO A 29 -16.34 21.95 -28.80
C PRO A 29 -16.84 22.51 -30.14
N GLN A 30 -15.93 23.04 -30.94
CA GLN A 30 -16.11 23.24 -32.37
C GLN A 30 -15.74 21.96 -33.12
N SER A 31 -16.59 21.61 -34.08
CA SER A 31 -16.46 20.49 -35.01
C SER A 31 -15.23 20.57 -35.91
N SER A 32 -14.49 19.47 -36.11
CA SER A 32 -14.15 18.97 -37.46
C SER A 32 -13.30 17.68 -37.47
N SER A 33 -13.76 16.75 -38.31
CA SER A 33 -13.06 15.80 -39.19
C SER A 33 -11.91 14.91 -38.68
N SER A 34 -12.30 13.64 -38.47
CA SER A 34 -11.71 12.41 -39.04
C SER A 34 -10.25 12.42 -39.52
N SER A 35 -9.41 11.61 -38.86
CA SER A 35 -8.35 10.85 -39.54
C SER A 35 -8.22 9.46 -38.92
N LYS A 36 -8.14 8.47 -39.82
CA LYS A 36 -8.13 7.03 -39.54
C LYS A 36 -6.73 6.59 -39.13
N PHE A 37 -6.59 5.88 -38.01
CA PHE A 37 -5.49 4.95 -37.80
C PHE A 37 -6.04 3.55 -37.58
N LYS A 38 -5.71 2.65 -38.51
CA LYS A 38 -5.97 1.21 -38.45
C LYS A 38 -4.82 0.58 -37.68
N ASN A 39 -5.12 -0.25 -36.69
CA ASN A 39 -4.20 -1.29 -36.24
C ASN A 39 -5.00 -2.58 -36.00
N PRO A 40 -4.68 -3.71 -36.67
CA PRO A 40 -5.46 -4.94 -36.54
C PRO A 40 -4.79 -5.89 -35.54
N ARG A 41 -5.51 -6.31 -34.50
CA ARG A 41 -5.45 -7.64 -33.86
C ARG A 41 -6.33 -7.65 -32.61
N PHE A 42 -6.88 -8.83 -32.30
CA PHE A 42 -7.81 -9.16 -31.21
C PHE A 42 -9.31 -8.97 -31.51
N PHE A 43 -9.77 -9.78 -32.46
CA PHE A 43 -11.05 -10.48 -32.31
C PHE A 43 -10.78 -11.77 -31.54
N ILE A 44 -11.54 -12.06 -30.48
CA ILE A 44 -12.10 -13.38 -30.14
C ILE A 44 -12.83 -13.33 -28.77
N PHE A 45 -14.11 -13.69 -28.81
CA PHE A 45 -15.07 -14.07 -27.75
C PHE A 45 -15.79 -13.01 -26.87
N PHE A 46 -16.95 -12.55 -27.35
CA PHE A 46 -18.24 -12.57 -26.63
C PHE A 46 -19.29 -13.14 -27.62
N ILE A 47 -20.04 -14.19 -27.29
CA ILE A 47 -21.44 -14.14 -26.79
C ILE A 47 -21.83 -15.61 -26.51
N PHE A 48 -22.49 -15.89 -25.38
CA PHE A 48 -23.76 -16.66 -25.35
C PHE A 48 -24.35 -16.62 -23.93
N VAL A 49 -25.38 -15.81 -23.74
CA VAL A 49 -26.46 -16.06 -22.78
C VAL A 49 -27.76 -15.61 -23.44
N PHE A 50 -28.61 -16.56 -23.82
CA PHE A 50 -30.08 -16.48 -23.75
C PHE A 50 -30.68 -17.80 -24.25
N GLY A 51 -31.68 -18.33 -23.53
CA GLY A 51 -32.71 -19.20 -24.13
C GLY A 51 -32.90 -20.58 -23.50
N SER A 52 -33.97 -20.69 -22.72
CA SER A 52 -34.54 -21.92 -22.17
C SER A 52 -35.16 -22.87 -23.22
N LEU A 53 -35.42 -24.11 -22.78
CA LEU A 53 -36.27 -25.17 -23.37
C LEU A 53 -35.81 -25.81 -24.70
N CYS A 54 -35.31 -27.05 -24.61
CA CYS A 54 -36.00 -28.21 -25.20
C CYS A 54 -35.39 -29.54 -24.72
N THR A 55 -36.29 -30.44 -24.39
CA THR A 55 -36.11 -31.87 -24.10
C THR A 55 -35.45 -32.64 -25.24
N LEU A 56 -34.52 -33.54 -24.93
CA LEU A 56 -34.32 -34.78 -25.67
C LEU A 56 -33.71 -35.85 -24.75
N LYS A 57 -34.14 -37.08 -24.99
CA LYS A 57 -34.26 -38.19 -24.04
C LYS A 57 -33.57 -39.40 -24.68
N ILE A 58 -33.06 -40.32 -23.83
CA ILE A 58 -32.83 -41.79 -24.04
C ILE A 58 -31.42 -42.25 -24.54
N PRO A 59 -30.84 -43.41 -24.11
CA PRO A 59 -31.01 -44.21 -22.85
C PRO A 59 -29.72 -44.71 -22.14
N ASN A 60 -29.93 -45.06 -20.86
CA ASN A 60 -29.37 -46.13 -20.00
C ASN A 60 -28.37 -47.18 -20.54
N PHE A 61 -27.39 -47.51 -19.69
CA PHE A 61 -27.13 -48.89 -19.26
C PHE A 61 -26.75 -48.93 -17.77
N SER A 62 -27.21 -49.97 -17.08
CA SER A 62 -27.23 -50.14 -15.63
C SER A 62 -26.53 -51.42 -15.18
N GLN A 63 -26.12 -51.43 -13.90
CA GLN A 63 -26.00 -52.57 -12.95
C GLN A 63 -24.60 -53.15 -12.57
N ASN A 64 -24.13 -52.71 -11.38
CA ASN A 64 -23.96 -53.47 -10.11
C ASN A 64 -22.74 -54.41 -9.82
N PRO A 65 -22.44 -54.74 -8.53
CA PRO A 65 -21.11 -54.59 -7.89
C PRO A 65 -20.64 -55.86 -7.11
N SER A 66 -19.77 -55.69 -6.10
CA SER A 66 -19.24 -56.63 -5.06
C SER A 66 -17.78 -57.08 -5.28
N CYS A 67 -16.87 -57.27 -4.30
CA CYS A 67 -17.00 -57.83 -2.94
C CYS A 67 -15.97 -57.28 -1.92
N VAL A 68 -16.32 -57.49 -0.66
CA VAL A 68 -15.57 -57.31 0.60
C VAL A 68 -14.79 -58.59 0.95
N SER A 69 -13.65 -58.48 1.64
CA SER A 69 -13.28 -59.42 2.72
C SER A 69 -12.16 -58.86 3.61
N GLN A 70 -12.47 -58.74 4.91
CA GLN A 70 -11.53 -58.57 6.02
C GLN A 70 -10.79 -59.88 6.30
N GLU A 71 -9.59 -59.79 6.89
CA GLU A 71 -9.19 -60.76 7.92
C GLU A 71 -8.19 -60.14 8.91
N ASN A 72 -8.45 -60.43 10.19
CA ASN A 72 -7.70 -60.02 11.38
C ASN A 72 -6.47 -60.92 11.60
N SER A 73 -5.45 -60.42 12.29
CA SER A 73 -5.05 -60.97 13.61
C SER A 73 -3.77 -60.33 14.17
N SER A 74 -3.85 -60.10 15.47
CA SER A 74 -2.89 -59.63 16.47
C SER A 74 -1.73 -60.60 16.74
N ILE A 75 -0.59 -60.09 17.24
CA ILE A 75 0.09 -60.51 18.50
C ILE A 75 1.35 -59.65 18.76
N SER A 76 1.67 -59.56 20.05
CA SER A 76 2.48 -58.64 20.84
C SER A 76 3.99 -58.96 20.99
N SER A 77 4.67 -57.96 21.59
CA SER A 77 5.73 -57.98 22.61
C SER A 77 7.24 -58.07 22.26
N GLU A 78 7.91 -56.96 22.63
CA GLU A 78 9.17 -56.79 23.39
C GLU A 78 10.59 -57.00 22.79
N LYS A 79 11.32 -55.87 22.85
CA LYS A 79 12.71 -55.62 23.33
C LYS A 79 13.93 -55.62 22.38
N ASP A 80 14.54 -54.43 22.39
CA ASP A 80 15.95 -54.02 22.39
C ASP A 80 16.92 -54.42 21.26
N GLY A 81 17.48 -53.38 20.61
CA GLY A 81 18.67 -53.46 19.76
C GLY A 81 18.91 -52.18 18.95
N GLU A 82 19.85 -51.34 19.39
CA GLU A 82 20.41 -50.24 18.59
C GLU A 82 21.05 -50.74 17.29
N ILE A 83 20.91 -50.01 16.18
CA ILE A 83 21.93 -49.71 15.13
C ILE A 83 21.29 -48.79 14.05
N GLY A 84 22.07 -47.82 13.58
CA GLY A 84 21.67 -46.64 12.79
C GLY A 84 21.27 -46.83 11.31
N PRO A 85 21.25 -45.74 10.53
CA PRO A 85 20.19 -45.46 9.54
C PRO A 85 20.57 -45.85 8.11
N ASN A 86 19.62 -46.40 7.33
CA ASN A 86 19.46 -46.08 5.90
C ASN A 86 18.26 -46.80 5.25
N SER A 87 17.52 -46.01 4.48
CA SER A 87 16.80 -46.36 3.24
C SER A 87 15.62 -47.35 3.30
N THR A 88 14.41 -46.84 3.10
CA THR A 88 13.42 -47.51 2.23
C THR A 88 12.37 -46.52 1.73
N LEU A 89 12.60 -45.96 0.53
CA LEU A 89 11.51 -45.43 -0.29
C LEU A 89 11.84 -45.68 -1.77
N SER A 90 11.68 -46.93 -2.19
CA SER A 90 11.71 -47.34 -3.60
C SER A 90 11.01 -48.68 -3.72
N LYS A 91 9.67 -48.67 -3.73
CA LYS A 91 8.89 -49.86 -4.10
C LYS A 91 7.77 -49.63 -5.11
N TYR A 92 7.71 -48.48 -5.78
CA TYR A 92 6.72 -48.26 -6.83
C TYR A 92 7.25 -47.37 -7.97
N LEU A 93 8.13 -47.91 -8.81
CA LEU A 93 8.48 -47.29 -10.08
C LEU A 93 8.45 -48.33 -11.22
N PRO A 94 7.63 -48.13 -12.27
CA PRO A 94 7.51 -49.09 -13.37
C PRO A 94 8.82 -49.28 -14.15
N SER A 95 9.10 -50.51 -14.55
CA SER A 95 10.31 -50.98 -15.23
C SER A 95 10.69 -50.24 -16.52
N ARG A 96 9.73 -49.53 -17.16
CA ARG A 96 10.02 -48.67 -18.32
C ARG A 96 10.78 -47.39 -17.96
N LEU A 97 10.62 -46.86 -16.75
CA LEU A 97 11.32 -45.65 -16.31
C LEU A 97 12.78 -45.93 -15.92
N GLN A 98 13.07 -47.13 -15.39
CA GLN A 98 14.44 -47.58 -15.08
C GLN A 98 15.32 -47.72 -16.33
N ASN A 99 14.76 -48.21 -17.44
CA ASN A 99 15.51 -48.33 -18.69
C ASN A 99 15.82 -46.99 -19.37
N LEU A 100 15.01 -45.95 -19.12
CA LEU A 100 15.27 -44.60 -19.64
C LEU A 100 16.40 -43.91 -18.85
N LEU A 101 16.42 -44.09 -17.53
CA LEU A 101 17.45 -43.54 -16.65
C LEU A 101 18.83 -44.18 -16.88
N CYS A 102 18.86 -45.46 -17.25
CA CYS A 102 20.10 -46.17 -17.55
C CYS A 102 20.74 -45.72 -18.88
N LYS A 103 19.92 -45.36 -19.89
CA LYS A 103 20.41 -44.80 -21.16
C LYS A 103 20.93 -43.35 -21.04
N LEU A 104 20.55 -42.63 -19.99
CA LEU A 104 20.97 -41.25 -19.73
C LEU A 104 22.16 -41.14 -18.76
N GLY A 105 22.75 -42.27 -18.32
CA GLY A 105 24.00 -42.27 -17.54
C GLY A 105 23.88 -41.70 -16.12
N LEU A 106 22.69 -41.67 -15.52
CA LEU A 106 22.49 -41.14 -14.17
C LEU A 106 22.49 -42.28 -13.14
N HIS A 107 23.63 -42.47 -12.46
CA HIS A 107 23.74 -43.31 -11.27
C HIS A 107 24.34 -42.50 -10.12
N GLY A 108 23.66 -42.56 -8.97
CA GLY A 108 24.20 -42.11 -7.67
C GLY A 108 23.58 -40.80 -7.15
N ASN A 109 22.95 -40.90 -5.98
CA ASN A 109 22.48 -39.78 -5.17
C ASN A 109 23.65 -38.88 -4.75
N LYS A 110 23.97 -37.88 -5.58
CA LYS A 110 24.71 -36.66 -5.22
C LYS A 110 24.65 -35.60 -6.32
N VAL A 111 23.49 -35.40 -6.96
CA VAL A 111 23.27 -34.29 -7.91
C VAL A 111 21.82 -33.82 -7.84
N THR A 112 21.41 -33.23 -6.71
CA THR A 112 20.28 -32.28 -6.63
C THR A 112 20.40 -31.50 -5.32
N ASP A 113 21.51 -30.77 -5.10
CA ASP A 113 21.49 -29.67 -4.11
C ASP A 113 22.64 -28.65 -4.23
N ARG A 114 23.33 -28.56 -5.37
CA ARG A 114 24.52 -27.70 -5.47
C ARG A 114 24.72 -26.89 -6.76
N MET A 115 23.72 -26.80 -7.65
CA MET A 115 23.86 -26.01 -8.88
C MET A 115 22.75 -25.01 -9.22
N THR A 116 21.73 -24.83 -8.39
CA THR A 116 20.78 -23.71 -8.56
C THR A 116 20.30 -23.25 -7.19
N ARG A 117 20.78 -22.08 -6.74
CA ARG A 117 20.16 -21.13 -5.76
C ARG A 117 21.18 -20.29 -4.98
N LYS A 118 22.45 -20.72 -4.81
CA LYS A 118 23.51 -19.87 -4.22
C LYS A 118 24.45 -19.19 -5.25
N GLY A 119 24.67 -19.82 -6.40
CA GLY A 119 25.64 -19.34 -7.40
C GLY A 119 25.17 -18.19 -8.28
N THR A 120 23.85 -17.96 -8.39
CA THR A 120 23.28 -16.86 -9.16
C THR A 120 23.25 -15.54 -8.37
N TYR A 121 23.09 -15.62 -7.04
CA TYR A 121 22.98 -14.45 -6.16
C TYR A 121 24.34 -13.87 -5.77
N LEU A 122 25.34 -14.71 -5.44
CA LEU A 122 26.73 -14.27 -5.21
C LEU A 122 27.42 -13.71 -6.47
N ARG A 123 26.77 -13.81 -7.65
CA ARG A 123 27.29 -13.26 -8.91
C ARG A 123 26.80 -11.83 -9.21
N MET A 124 25.85 -11.30 -8.43
CA MET A 124 25.42 -9.89 -8.53
C MET A 124 26.32 -8.92 -7.71
N GLU A 125 27.21 -9.44 -6.86
CA GLU A 125 28.13 -8.65 -6.03
C GLU A 125 29.42 -8.20 -6.77
N LYS A 126 29.58 -8.50 -8.06
CA LYS A 126 30.74 -8.05 -8.84
C LYS A 126 30.36 -6.98 -9.86
N ASP A 127 30.66 -5.74 -9.49
CA ASP A 127 30.91 -4.60 -10.38
C ASP A 127 29.85 -4.32 -11.46
N VAL A 128 28.58 -4.21 -11.06
CA VAL A 128 27.59 -3.45 -11.84
C VAL A 128 27.40 -2.11 -11.16
N GLN A 129 27.64 -1.01 -11.88
CA GLN A 129 27.17 0.30 -11.44
C GLN A 129 25.65 0.26 -11.37
N ASN A 130 25.10 0.02 -10.17
CA ASN A 130 23.66 -0.09 -9.94
C ASN A 130 22.92 1.25 -10.07
N VAL A 131 23.65 2.34 -10.32
CA VAL A 131 23.15 3.70 -10.49
C VAL A 131 23.71 4.27 -11.80
N ASP A 132 22.84 4.80 -12.66
CA ASP A 132 23.25 5.54 -13.86
C ASP A 132 23.65 7.00 -13.53
N THR A 133 24.84 7.16 -12.92
CA THR A 133 25.33 8.47 -12.46
C THR A 133 25.63 9.43 -13.60
N ASP A 134 26.02 8.94 -14.77
CA ASP A 134 26.31 9.76 -15.95
C ASP A 134 25.07 10.49 -16.45
N ARG A 135 23.92 9.83 -16.35
CA ARG A 135 22.64 10.42 -16.76
C ARG A 135 22.18 11.53 -15.81
N ILE A 136 22.38 11.36 -14.51
CA ILE A 136 22.13 12.42 -13.51
C ILE A 136 22.89 13.70 -13.92
N GLN A 137 24.19 13.56 -14.22
CA GLN A 137 25.03 14.71 -14.61
C GLN A 137 24.61 15.34 -15.95
N ARG A 138 24.12 14.54 -16.91
CA ARG A 138 23.62 15.07 -18.20
C ARG A 138 22.33 15.87 -18.02
N GLN A 139 21.38 15.37 -17.23
CA GLN A 139 20.11 16.07 -16.98
C GLN A 139 20.34 17.40 -16.25
N GLU A 140 21.27 17.44 -15.30
CA GLU A 140 21.66 18.68 -14.60
C GLU A 140 22.26 19.74 -15.51
N LYS A 141 22.95 19.34 -16.59
CA LYS A 141 23.53 20.28 -17.57
C LYS A 141 22.52 20.78 -18.61
N GLY A 142 21.44 20.06 -18.85
CA GLY A 142 20.45 20.36 -19.90
C GLY A 142 19.27 21.24 -19.44
N LEU A 143 18.91 21.18 -18.16
CA LEU A 143 17.84 21.99 -17.58
C LEU A 143 18.41 23.35 -17.16
N GLY A 144 18.43 24.31 -18.07
CA GLY A 144 18.74 25.71 -17.77
C GLY A 144 17.85 26.20 -16.64
N LEU A 145 18.45 26.39 -15.46
CA LEU A 145 17.79 26.62 -14.18
C LEU A 145 17.02 27.96 -14.19
N SER A 146 15.72 27.93 -14.49
CA SER A 146 14.83 29.05 -14.24
C SER A 146 14.37 29.02 -12.78
N ASN A 147 14.71 30.07 -12.03
CA ASN A 147 14.18 30.36 -10.70
C ASN A 147 12.66 30.57 -10.78
N ASP A 148 11.89 29.52 -10.50
CA ASP A 148 10.50 29.67 -10.10
C ASP A 148 10.43 29.79 -8.58
N HIS A 149 9.68 30.80 -8.11
CA HIS A 149 9.65 31.25 -6.72
C HIS A 149 9.16 30.18 -5.70
N PHE A 150 8.61 29.05 -6.13
CA PHE A 150 8.11 27.99 -5.25
C PHE A 150 9.19 26.94 -4.95
N ASN A 151 9.72 26.94 -3.73
CA ASN A 151 10.77 26.02 -3.27
C ASN A 151 10.58 25.65 -1.79
N ARG A 152 11.49 24.86 -1.23
CA ARG A 152 11.46 24.43 0.18
C ARG A 152 11.24 25.57 1.19
N SER A 153 11.73 26.79 0.93
CA SER A 153 11.61 27.93 1.86
C SER A 153 10.18 28.44 2.05
N GLU A 154 9.26 28.01 1.18
CA GLU A 154 7.81 28.28 1.28
C GLU A 154 7.12 27.48 2.41
N PHE A 155 7.83 26.53 3.02
CA PHE A 155 7.34 25.68 4.11
C PHE A 155 7.96 26.08 5.45
N PRO A 156 7.26 25.83 6.58
CA PRO A 156 7.77 26.18 7.89
C PRO A 156 9.14 25.56 8.21
N PRO A 157 9.98 26.24 9.01
CA PRO A 157 11.23 25.64 9.51
C PRO A 157 10.96 24.30 10.20
N GLY A 158 11.80 23.30 9.89
CA GLY A 158 11.64 21.94 10.42
C GLY A 158 10.60 21.08 9.68
N PHE A 159 9.96 21.58 8.61
CA PHE A 159 9.12 20.75 7.75
C PHE A 159 9.94 19.63 7.10
N LEU A 160 9.49 18.39 7.23
CA LEU A 160 10.17 17.21 6.71
C LEU A 160 9.74 16.93 5.28
N PHE A 161 10.70 16.84 4.37
CA PHE A 161 10.47 16.28 3.04
C PHE A 161 11.13 14.91 2.96
N GLY A 162 10.35 13.89 2.65
CA GLY A 162 10.83 12.52 2.60
C GLY A 162 10.26 11.72 1.43
N ALA A 163 10.64 10.45 1.39
CA ALA A 163 10.03 9.44 0.55
C ALA A 163 9.60 8.24 1.40
N ALA A 164 8.67 7.44 0.90
CA ALA A 164 8.12 6.29 1.61
C ALA A 164 8.39 4.96 0.88
N SER A 165 8.36 3.88 1.66
CA SER A 165 8.49 2.48 1.23
C SER A 165 7.72 1.56 2.17
N SER A 166 7.51 0.32 1.74
CA SER A 166 7.02 -0.79 2.56
C SER A 166 7.87 -2.04 2.36
N ALA A 167 7.92 -2.88 3.39
CA ALA A 167 8.84 -4.01 3.46
C ALA A 167 8.61 -5.03 2.33
N TYR A 168 7.37 -5.48 2.13
CA TYR A 168 7.07 -6.47 1.07
C TYR A 168 7.34 -5.91 -0.33
N GLN A 169 7.06 -4.61 -0.55
CA GLN A 169 7.27 -3.99 -1.84
C GLN A 169 8.75 -3.73 -2.13
N TYR A 170 9.58 -3.48 -1.11
CA TYR A 170 10.98 -3.08 -1.29
C TYR A 170 12.03 -4.17 -1.02
N GLU A 171 11.90 -4.92 0.08
CA GLU A 171 13.02 -5.68 0.64
C GLU A 171 13.49 -6.82 -0.25
N GLY A 172 12.56 -7.66 -0.70
CA GLY A 172 12.89 -8.96 -1.29
C GLY A 172 13.49 -9.90 -0.25
N ALA A 173 14.37 -10.79 -0.70
CA ALA A 173 15.02 -11.79 0.15
C ALA A 173 13.96 -12.57 0.98
N ALA A 174 12.86 -12.96 0.32
CA ALA A 174 11.65 -13.47 0.97
C ALA A 174 11.87 -14.76 1.78
N PHE A 175 12.90 -15.54 1.42
CA PHE A 175 13.25 -16.83 2.02
C PHE A 175 14.63 -16.84 2.70
N GLU A 176 15.19 -15.66 2.96
CA GLU A 176 16.56 -15.51 3.45
C GLU A 176 16.59 -14.92 4.86
N GLY A 177 17.75 -15.06 5.52
CA GLY A 177 18.00 -14.47 6.82
C GLY A 177 17.02 -14.89 7.92
N GLY A 178 16.45 -16.10 7.84
CA GLY A 178 15.50 -16.62 8.82
C GLY A 178 14.08 -16.04 8.75
N LYS A 179 13.74 -15.23 7.74
CA LYS A 179 12.38 -14.69 7.54
C LYS A 179 11.32 -15.80 7.39
N GLY A 180 10.17 -15.63 8.03
CA GLY A 180 8.98 -16.45 7.79
C GLY A 180 8.12 -15.89 6.64
N PRO A 181 7.19 -16.69 6.08
CA PRO A 181 6.26 -16.20 5.08
C PRO A 181 5.26 -15.20 5.70
N SER A 182 4.96 -14.15 4.96
CA SER A 182 3.82 -13.26 5.18
C SER A 182 2.61 -13.73 4.36
N ILE A 183 1.44 -13.14 4.63
CA ILE A 183 0.24 -13.40 3.83
C ILE A 183 0.42 -13.03 2.36
N TRP A 184 1.27 -12.05 2.06
CA TRP A 184 1.54 -11.63 0.69
C TRP A 184 2.46 -12.60 -0.06
N ASP A 185 3.45 -13.18 0.63
CA ASP A 185 4.26 -14.28 0.06
C ASP A 185 3.30 -15.42 -0.37
N THR A 186 2.48 -15.90 0.57
CA THR A 186 1.52 -16.99 0.30
C THR A 186 0.51 -16.64 -0.78
N PHE A 187 -0.06 -15.43 -0.74
CA PHE A 187 -1.09 -15.00 -1.69
C PHE A 187 -0.55 -14.95 -3.12
N THR A 188 0.60 -14.33 -3.33
CA THR A 188 1.18 -14.20 -4.68
C THR A 188 1.70 -15.53 -5.23
N HIS A 189 2.22 -16.43 -4.38
CA HIS A 189 2.63 -17.78 -4.81
C HIS A 189 1.45 -18.69 -5.15
N ASN A 190 0.36 -18.62 -4.39
CA ASN A 190 -0.80 -19.50 -4.59
C ASN A 190 -1.78 -18.97 -5.65
N PHE A 191 -1.84 -17.65 -5.83
CA PHE A 191 -2.81 -16.97 -6.68
C PHE A 191 -2.14 -15.97 -7.61
N SER A 192 -1.06 -16.36 -8.31
CA SER A 192 -0.34 -15.47 -9.22
C SER A 192 -1.24 -14.80 -10.26
N GLY A 193 -2.31 -15.47 -10.72
CA GLY A 193 -3.31 -14.88 -11.63
C GLY A 193 -4.15 -13.74 -11.03
N LYS A 194 -3.98 -13.40 -9.75
CA LYS A 194 -4.54 -12.20 -9.10
C LYS A 194 -3.63 -10.98 -9.20
N ILE A 195 -2.40 -11.17 -9.67
CA ILE A 195 -1.44 -10.11 -9.96
C ILE A 195 -1.42 -9.90 -11.48
N SER A 196 -1.53 -8.66 -11.93
CA SER A 196 -1.67 -8.26 -13.34
C SER A 196 -0.62 -8.93 -14.25
N ASP A 197 0.64 -8.88 -13.83
CA ASP A 197 1.78 -9.46 -14.55
C ASP A 197 2.18 -10.86 -14.03
N GLY A 198 1.46 -11.40 -13.05
CA GLY A 198 1.76 -12.66 -12.39
C GLY A 198 3.01 -12.66 -11.49
N SER A 199 3.56 -11.49 -11.18
CA SER A 199 4.78 -11.34 -10.38
C SER A 199 4.54 -11.48 -8.86
N ASN A 200 5.60 -11.36 -8.07
CA ASN A 200 5.58 -11.44 -6.61
C ASN A 200 6.68 -10.57 -5.99
N GLY A 201 6.72 -10.50 -4.65
CA GLY A 201 7.70 -9.73 -3.88
C GLY A 201 8.98 -10.50 -3.51
N ASP A 202 9.28 -11.65 -4.12
CA ASP A 202 10.40 -12.52 -3.70
C ASP A 202 11.75 -11.79 -3.73
N VAL A 203 11.94 -10.99 -4.78
CA VAL A 203 13.14 -10.17 -5.00
C VAL A 203 12.85 -8.69 -4.82
N ALA A 204 11.64 -8.21 -5.18
CA ALA A 204 11.26 -6.81 -5.05
C ALA A 204 12.27 -5.86 -5.77
N VAL A 205 12.62 -4.73 -5.16
CA VAL A 205 13.76 -3.90 -5.60
C VAL A 205 15.09 -4.36 -4.98
N ASN A 206 15.07 -5.46 -4.23
CA ASN A 206 16.23 -6.03 -3.53
C ASN A 206 16.87 -5.08 -2.52
N PHE A 207 16.05 -4.28 -1.83
CA PHE A 207 16.50 -3.33 -0.82
C PHE A 207 17.24 -4.01 0.33
N TYR A 208 16.93 -5.28 0.63
CA TYR A 208 17.63 -6.07 1.66
C TYR A 208 19.16 -6.07 1.48
N TYR A 209 19.62 -6.10 0.22
CA TYR A 209 21.05 -6.05 -0.12
C TYR A 209 21.52 -4.66 -0.58
N LEU A 210 20.62 -3.84 -1.15
CA LEU A 210 20.98 -2.60 -1.83
C LEU A 210 20.69 -1.32 -1.04
N TYR A 211 20.21 -1.42 0.20
CA TYR A 211 19.79 -0.27 1.01
C TYR A 211 20.87 0.83 1.13
N LYS A 212 22.16 0.48 1.19
CA LYS A 212 23.24 1.47 1.28
C LYS A 212 23.30 2.39 0.06
N ASP A 213 23.12 1.85 -1.13
CA ASP A 213 23.18 2.63 -2.36
C ASP A 213 21.90 3.45 -2.53
N ASP A 214 20.74 2.86 -2.19
CA ASP A 214 19.47 3.57 -2.18
C ASP A 214 19.50 4.77 -1.19
N ILE A 215 20.07 4.60 0.01
CA ILE A 215 20.21 5.69 1.01
C ILE A 215 21.16 6.80 0.53
N LYS A 216 22.26 6.45 -0.16
CA LYS A 216 23.14 7.47 -0.76
C LYS A 216 22.37 8.32 -1.79
N LEU A 217 21.49 7.71 -2.58
CA LEU A 217 20.64 8.42 -3.53
C LEU A 217 19.60 9.31 -2.82
N MET A 218 19.03 8.86 -1.70
CA MET A 218 18.14 9.69 -0.87
C MET A 218 18.86 10.95 -0.38
N LYS A 219 20.09 10.79 0.11
CA LYS A 219 20.95 11.91 0.52
C LYS A 219 21.28 12.83 -0.66
N TYR A 220 21.56 12.26 -1.83
CA TYR A 220 21.87 13.00 -3.05
C TYR A 220 20.73 13.95 -3.47
N ILE A 221 19.48 13.50 -3.36
CA ILE A 221 18.28 14.31 -3.65
C ILE A 221 18.03 15.36 -2.54
N GLY A 222 18.51 15.12 -1.33
CA GLY A 222 18.34 16.03 -0.19
C GLY A 222 17.10 15.75 0.65
N LEU A 223 16.65 14.49 0.72
CA LEU A 223 15.56 14.08 1.61
C LEU A 223 15.98 14.25 3.09
N ASP A 224 15.08 14.77 3.93
CA ASP A 224 15.31 14.89 5.38
C ASP A 224 14.91 13.61 6.14
N ALA A 225 13.99 12.84 5.59
CA ALA A 225 13.42 11.67 6.23
C ALA A 225 13.10 10.55 5.24
N PHE A 226 13.16 9.31 5.71
CA PHE A 226 12.72 8.14 4.96
C PHE A 226 11.72 7.37 5.80
N ARG A 227 10.52 7.20 5.24
CA ARG A 227 9.48 6.37 5.83
C ARG A 227 9.63 4.94 5.30
N MET A 228 9.77 3.98 6.19
CA MET A 228 9.87 2.56 5.86
C MET A 228 8.98 1.73 6.78
N SER A 229 8.66 0.50 6.40
CA SER A 229 8.06 -0.46 7.34
C SER A 229 9.06 -1.52 7.78
N ILE A 230 8.80 -2.11 8.94
CA ILE A 230 9.49 -3.30 9.43
C ILE A 230 8.62 -4.51 9.08
N SER A 231 9.22 -5.54 8.50
CA SER A 231 8.49 -6.78 8.24
C SER A 231 8.31 -7.59 9.51
N TRP A 232 7.05 -7.76 9.93
CA TRP A 232 6.73 -8.57 11.11
C TRP A 232 7.22 -10.00 10.92
N SER A 233 6.98 -10.60 9.74
CA SER A 233 7.43 -11.96 9.42
C SER A 233 8.96 -12.12 9.37
N ARG A 234 9.71 -11.02 9.18
CA ARG A 234 11.18 -11.04 9.26
C ARG A 234 11.68 -10.98 10.70
N ILE A 235 11.04 -10.22 11.58
CA ILE A 235 11.43 -10.11 13.01
C ILE A 235 10.94 -11.30 13.84
N LEU A 236 9.69 -11.72 13.62
CA LEU A 236 9.04 -12.87 14.27
C LEU A 236 8.55 -13.83 13.19
N PRO A 237 9.38 -14.81 12.76
CA PRO A 237 9.05 -15.72 11.66
C PRO A 237 7.78 -16.55 11.88
N ARG A 238 7.41 -16.78 13.14
CA ARG A 238 6.16 -17.47 13.54
C ARG A 238 5.12 -16.50 14.13
N GLY A 239 5.29 -15.21 13.90
CA GLY A 239 4.43 -14.11 14.35
C GLY A 239 4.49 -13.77 15.84
N LYS A 240 4.86 -14.71 16.71
CA LYS A 240 4.85 -14.54 18.18
C LYS A 240 6.24 -14.57 18.78
N LEU A 241 6.43 -13.90 19.92
CA LEU A 241 7.65 -14.00 20.72
C LEU A 241 7.98 -15.44 21.14
N SER A 242 6.96 -16.23 21.50
CA SER A 242 7.10 -17.65 21.83
C SER A 242 7.60 -18.51 20.66
N GLY A 243 7.42 -18.03 19.43
CA GLY A 243 7.92 -18.65 18.21
C GLY A 243 9.39 -18.36 17.90
N GLY A 244 10.03 -17.49 18.69
CA GLY A 244 11.42 -17.10 18.53
C GLY A 244 11.58 -15.76 17.80
N VAL A 245 12.60 -15.00 18.23
CA VAL A 245 13.00 -13.73 17.62
C VAL A 245 14.11 -14.00 16.61
N ASN A 246 13.95 -13.50 15.39
CA ASN A 246 14.99 -13.60 14.37
C ASN A 246 16.01 -12.47 14.52
N LYS A 247 17.22 -12.80 15.01
CA LYS A 247 18.28 -11.82 15.21
C LYS A 247 18.87 -11.27 13.92
N GLU A 248 18.93 -12.05 12.84
CA GLU A 248 19.38 -11.54 11.54
C GLU A 248 18.42 -10.48 10.98
N GLY A 249 17.10 -10.67 11.18
CA GLY A 249 16.10 -9.66 10.86
C GLY A 249 16.29 -8.36 11.66
N ILE A 250 16.56 -8.47 12.96
CA ILE A 250 16.87 -7.30 13.81
C ILE A 250 18.14 -6.58 13.33
N ASP A 251 19.19 -7.35 13.03
CA ASP A 251 20.46 -6.80 12.55
C ASP A 251 20.31 -6.06 11.22
N PHE A 252 19.49 -6.59 10.30
CA PHE A 252 19.15 -5.92 9.06
C PHE A 252 18.55 -4.53 9.30
N TYR A 253 17.49 -4.41 10.10
CA TYR A 253 16.89 -3.09 10.37
C TYR A 253 17.81 -2.18 11.17
N ASN A 254 18.58 -2.71 12.12
CA ASN A 254 19.62 -1.94 12.81
C ASN A 254 20.60 -1.31 11.81
N ASN A 255 21.06 -2.08 10.83
CA ASN A 255 21.99 -1.62 9.81
C ASN A 255 21.36 -0.56 8.89
N VAL A 256 20.11 -0.73 8.49
CA VAL A 256 19.38 0.28 7.70
C VAL A 256 19.22 1.58 8.49
N LEU A 257 18.76 1.51 9.74
CA LEU A 257 18.57 2.69 10.60
C LEU A 257 19.87 3.44 10.86
N ASN A 258 20.96 2.70 11.10
CA ASN A 258 22.29 3.29 11.28
C ASN A 258 22.77 4.00 10.00
N GLU A 259 22.55 3.39 8.83
CA GLU A 259 22.93 3.98 7.54
C GLU A 259 22.12 5.23 7.22
N LEU A 260 20.81 5.25 7.51
CA LEU A 260 19.97 6.44 7.36
C LEU A 260 20.51 7.60 8.20
N ILE A 261 20.77 7.35 9.50
CA ILE A 261 21.26 8.38 10.43
C ILE A 261 22.66 8.85 10.04
N ALA A 262 23.55 7.94 9.63
CA ALA A 262 24.89 8.30 9.15
C ALA A 262 24.85 9.21 7.92
N ASN A 263 23.77 9.16 7.14
CA ASN A 263 23.53 10.01 5.97
C ASN A 263 22.66 11.24 6.28
N GLY A 264 22.32 11.50 7.55
CA GLY A 264 21.52 12.64 7.97
C GLY A 264 20.04 12.53 7.64
N ILE A 265 19.54 11.32 7.39
CA ILE A 265 18.15 11.04 7.05
C ILE A 265 17.44 10.49 8.29
N THR A 266 16.34 11.13 8.67
CA THR A 266 15.54 10.75 9.84
C THR A 266 14.68 9.52 9.52
N PRO A 267 14.80 8.42 10.28
CA PRO A 267 13.93 7.26 10.08
C PRO A 267 12.51 7.50 10.62
N SER A 268 11.52 7.21 9.79
CA SER A 268 10.10 7.16 10.14
C SER A 268 9.62 5.71 9.92
N VAL A 269 9.18 5.03 10.98
CA VAL A 269 8.98 3.57 10.92
C VAL A 269 7.51 3.21 11.06
N THR A 270 7.00 2.45 10.09
CA THR A 270 5.70 1.80 10.10
C THR A 270 5.83 0.38 10.63
N LEU A 271 5.09 0.03 11.70
CA LEU A 271 5.14 -1.30 12.30
C LEU A 271 4.38 -2.34 11.47
N PHE A 272 3.20 -1.99 10.96
CA PHE A 272 2.41 -2.89 10.13
C PHE A 272 2.04 -2.25 8.79
N HIS A 273 2.52 -2.86 7.71
CA HIS A 273 2.19 -2.48 6.34
C HIS A 273 1.75 -3.74 5.56
N TRP A 274 0.62 -4.30 5.99
CA TRP A 274 -0.14 -5.38 5.35
C TRP A 274 0.56 -6.75 5.28
N ASP A 275 1.80 -6.88 5.71
CA ASP A 275 2.63 -8.08 5.61
C ASP A 275 2.52 -9.00 6.84
N LEU A 276 1.28 -9.30 7.27
CA LEU A 276 1.00 -10.16 8.42
C LEU A 276 1.74 -11.50 8.29
N PRO A 277 2.40 -12.03 9.34
CA PRO A 277 3.01 -13.35 9.29
C PRO A 277 1.95 -14.42 8.99
N GLN A 278 2.20 -15.26 7.98
CA GLN A 278 1.27 -16.33 7.57
C GLN A 278 0.95 -17.28 8.73
N ALA A 279 1.90 -17.49 9.64
CA ALA A 279 1.69 -18.31 10.84
C ALA A 279 0.50 -17.85 11.70
N LEU A 280 0.24 -16.53 11.78
CA LEU A 280 -0.90 -15.98 12.54
C LEU A 280 -2.20 -16.09 11.75
N GLU A 281 -2.13 -15.97 10.42
CA GLU A 281 -3.26 -16.22 9.53
C GLU A 281 -3.70 -17.69 9.60
N ASP A 282 -2.75 -18.62 9.60
CA ASP A 282 -3.02 -20.07 9.70
C ASP A 282 -3.54 -20.47 11.08
N GLU A 283 -3.00 -19.88 12.15
CA GLU A 283 -3.36 -20.27 13.52
C GLU A 283 -4.76 -19.80 13.91
N TYR A 284 -5.13 -18.56 13.55
CA TYR A 284 -6.40 -17.97 14.00
C TYR A 284 -7.00 -16.94 13.02
N THR A 285 -6.57 -16.93 11.75
CA THR A 285 -7.07 -16.01 10.71
C THR A 285 -6.78 -14.54 11.04
N GLY A 286 -5.59 -14.28 11.58
CA GLY A 286 -5.01 -12.94 11.65
C GLY A 286 -5.92 -11.93 12.36
N PHE A 287 -6.25 -10.85 11.64
CA PHE A 287 -7.05 -9.76 12.19
C PHE A 287 -8.54 -10.09 12.39
N LEU A 288 -9.00 -11.28 12.02
CA LEU A 288 -10.35 -11.74 12.38
C LEU A 288 -10.44 -12.26 13.83
N SER A 289 -9.31 -12.46 14.50
CA SER A 289 -9.25 -12.91 15.90
C SER A 289 -8.77 -11.81 16.84
N PRO A 290 -9.35 -11.65 18.05
CA PRO A 290 -8.86 -10.69 19.03
C PRO A 290 -7.47 -11.04 19.59
N LEU A 291 -6.97 -12.27 19.36
CA LEU A 291 -5.62 -12.67 19.77
C LEU A 291 -4.53 -11.79 19.16
N ILE A 292 -4.77 -11.31 17.93
CA ILE A 292 -3.83 -10.45 17.19
C ILE A 292 -3.45 -9.18 17.96
N ILE A 293 -4.32 -8.68 18.84
CA ILE A 293 -4.11 -7.44 19.59
C ILE A 293 -2.88 -7.58 20.50
N ASN A 294 -2.76 -8.71 21.19
CA ASN A 294 -1.62 -8.98 22.07
C ASN A 294 -0.36 -9.31 21.26
N ASP A 295 -0.49 -10.11 20.20
CA ASP A 295 0.66 -10.48 19.37
C ASP A 295 1.25 -9.25 18.64
N PHE A 296 0.41 -8.33 18.16
CA PHE A 296 0.86 -7.06 17.59
C PHE A 296 1.48 -6.15 18.65
N ARG A 297 0.88 -6.06 19.86
CA ARG A 297 1.47 -5.29 20.97
C ARG A 297 2.86 -5.81 21.32
N ASP A 298 3.05 -7.12 21.36
CA ASP A 298 4.32 -7.76 21.72
C ASP A 298 5.38 -7.56 20.63
N PHE A 299 4.98 -7.65 19.35
CA PHE A 299 5.83 -7.28 18.21
C PHE A 299 6.22 -5.79 18.25
N ALA A 300 5.27 -4.89 18.46
CA ALA A 300 5.51 -3.46 18.59
C ALA A 300 6.48 -3.16 19.75
N GLU A 301 6.30 -3.83 20.90
CA GLU A 301 7.20 -3.68 22.04
C GLU A 301 8.64 -4.08 21.71
N LEU A 302 8.80 -5.21 21.01
CA LEU A 302 10.12 -5.65 20.57
C LEU A 302 10.77 -4.60 19.66
N CYS A 303 10.03 -4.05 18.70
CA CYS A 303 10.52 -2.96 17.85
C CYS A 303 10.90 -1.70 18.65
N PHE A 304 10.09 -1.30 19.64
CA PHE A 304 10.42 -0.14 20.49
C PHE A 304 11.70 -0.37 21.30
N LYS A 305 11.90 -1.59 21.83
CA LYS A 305 13.12 -1.98 22.57
C LYS A 305 14.36 -1.95 21.69
N GLU A 306 14.28 -2.54 20.51
CA GLU A 306 15.44 -2.77 19.63
C GLU A 306 15.82 -1.51 18.82
N PHE A 307 14.86 -0.64 18.50
CA PHE A 307 15.08 0.46 17.54
C PHE A 307 14.72 1.86 18.07
N GLY A 308 14.01 1.97 19.20
CA GLY A 308 13.51 3.26 19.69
C GLY A 308 14.55 4.21 20.26
N ASP A 309 15.79 3.74 20.44
CA ASP A 309 16.94 4.60 20.70
C ASP A 309 17.18 5.59 19.52
N ARG A 310 16.95 5.14 18.29
CA ARG A 310 17.15 5.89 17.03
C ARG A 310 15.86 6.36 16.37
N VAL A 311 14.80 5.56 16.41
CA VAL A 311 13.52 5.87 15.76
C VAL A 311 12.69 6.82 16.64
N LYS A 312 12.35 7.99 16.10
CA LYS A 312 11.55 9.02 16.80
C LYS A 312 10.17 9.24 16.22
N HIS A 313 9.84 8.61 15.10
CA HIS A 313 8.54 8.73 14.46
C HIS A 313 7.99 7.33 14.16
N TRP A 314 7.02 6.90 14.97
CA TRP A 314 6.40 5.58 14.89
C TRP A 314 5.01 5.65 14.29
N ILE A 315 4.77 4.88 13.24
CA ILE A 315 3.44 4.65 12.67
C ILE A 315 3.07 3.21 13.01
N THR A 316 1.97 3.03 13.73
CA THR A 316 1.51 1.68 14.11
C THR A 316 1.02 0.88 12.90
N ILE A 317 0.05 1.41 12.17
CA ILE A 317 -0.63 0.74 11.07
C ILE A 317 -0.70 1.67 9.87
N ASN A 318 -0.36 1.15 8.69
CA ASN A 318 -0.63 1.80 7.42
C ASN A 318 -2.01 1.41 6.88
N GLU A 319 -2.80 2.41 6.47
CA GLU A 319 -4.01 2.23 5.66
C GLU A 319 -4.93 1.10 6.14
N PRO A 320 -5.44 1.19 7.38
CA PRO A 320 -6.28 0.13 7.93
C PRO A 320 -7.60 -0.06 7.16
N TYR A 321 -8.07 0.98 6.44
CA TYR A 321 -9.23 0.88 5.55
C TYR A 321 -8.96 -0.03 4.36
N ALA A 322 -7.84 0.17 3.65
CA ALA A 322 -7.47 -0.67 2.51
C ALA A 322 -7.26 -2.12 2.96
N TYR A 323 -6.50 -2.33 4.04
CA TYR A 323 -6.29 -3.69 4.57
C TYR A 323 -7.61 -4.41 4.90
N ALA A 324 -8.54 -3.73 5.60
CA ALA A 324 -9.81 -4.33 5.99
C ALA A 324 -10.76 -4.53 4.80
N SER A 325 -10.87 -3.56 3.90
CA SER A 325 -11.85 -3.58 2.81
C SER A 325 -11.35 -4.39 1.61
N ASP A 326 -10.12 -4.16 1.16
CA ASP A 326 -9.59 -4.82 -0.03
C ASP A 326 -9.13 -6.26 0.28
N GLY A 327 -8.74 -6.54 1.53
CA GLY A 327 -8.36 -7.89 1.98
C GLY A 327 -9.54 -8.82 2.34
N TYR A 328 -10.67 -8.26 2.82
CA TYR A 328 -11.81 -9.04 3.35
C TYR A 328 -13.17 -8.77 2.69
N ASP A 329 -13.26 -7.83 1.75
CA ASP A 329 -14.42 -7.63 0.87
C ASP A 329 -14.04 -7.75 -0.62
N GLY A 330 -12.74 -7.63 -0.96
CA GLY A 330 -12.29 -7.49 -2.34
C GLY A 330 -12.78 -6.17 -2.95
N GLY A 331 -12.80 -5.11 -2.14
CA GLY A 331 -13.41 -3.80 -2.41
C GLY A 331 -13.03 -3.18 -3.75
N PHE A 332 -11.97 -2.37 -3.78
CA PHE A 332 -11.49 -1.79 -5.03
C PHE A 332 -10.68 -2.81 -5.82
N VAL A 333 -9.91 -3.64 -5.09
CA VAL A 333 -9.01 -4.66 -5.62
C VAL A 333 -8.97 -5.85 -4.65
N SER A 334 -8.59 -7.03 -5.15
CA SER A 334 -8.48 -8.24 -4.33
C SER A 334 -7.08 -8.34 -3.73
N MET A 335 -6.91 -7.87 -2.49
CA MET A 335 -5.63 -7.90 -1.74
C MET A 335 -5.51 -9.14 -0.87
N ALA A 336 -4.29 -9.51 -0.44
CA ALA A 336 -4.10 -10.55 0.56
C ALA A 336 -4.85 -10.20 1.88
N PRO A 337 -5.52 -11.17 2.56
CA PRO A 337 -5.54 -12.62 2.31
C PRO A 337 -6.54 -13.08 1.23
N GLY A 338 -7.22 -12.18 0.53
CA GLY A 338 -8.06 -12.50 -0.63
C GLY A 338 -9.41 -13.10 -0.26
N ARG A 339 -10.05 -12.56 0.77
CA ARG A 339 -11.33 -13.05 1.30
C ARG A 339 -12.46 -12.13 0.86
N CYS A 340 -13.58 -12.71 0.46
CA CYS A 340 -14.80 -11.98 0.09
C CYS A 340 -15.99 -12.93 -0.01
N SER A 341 -17.21 -12.43 -0.07
CA SER A 341 -18.43 -13.26 -0.22
C SER A 341 -18.61 -13.85 -1.62
N SER A 342 -18.00 -13.25 -2.66
CA SER A 342 -18.11 -13.74 -4.04
C SER A 342 -17.28 -15.00 -4.25
N ARG A 343 -17.95 -16.16 -4.34
CA ARG A 343 -17.28 -17.46 -4.59
C ARG A 343 -16.68 -17.61 -5.99
N ALA A 344 -17.04 -16.71 -6.92
CA ALA A 344 -16.40 -16.62 -8.22
C ALA A 344 -15.01 -15.97 -8.13
N ILE A 345 -14.75 -15.18 -7.09
CA ILE A 345 -13.52 -14.39 -6.93
C ILE A 345 -12.65 -14.93 -5.80
N CYS A 346 -13.26 -15.27 -4.66
CA CYS A 346 -12.58 -15.72 -3.45
C CYS A 346 -13.03 -17.13 -3.05
N SER A 347 -12.12 -17.93 -2.50
CA SER A 347 -12.43 -19.27 -2.01
C SER A 347 -13.26 -19.26 -0.71
N GLN A 348 -13.12 -18.21 0.10
CA GLN A 348 -13.74 -18.06 1.42
C GLN A 348 -13.94 -16.57 1.78
N GLY A 349 -14.59 -16.31 2.91
CA GLY A 349 -14.79 -14.97 3.47
C GLY A 349 -16.25 -14.58 3.69
N ASP A 350 -16.47 -13.46 4.36
CA ASP A 350 -17.77 -12.81 4.50
C ASP A 350 -17.62 -11.29 4.46
N SER A 351 -17.86 -10.73 3.27
CA SER A 351 -17.85 -9.30 2.98
C SER A 351 -18.78 -8.47 3.87
N ALA A 352 -19.82 -9.08 4.47
CA ALA A 352 -20.77 -8.37 5.33
C ALA A 352 -20.21 -8.12 6.73
N THR A 353 -19.25 -8.93 7.21
CA THR A 353 -18.83 -8.94 8.62
C THR A 353 -17.31 -8.87 8.81
N GLU A 354 -16.52 -9.59 8.02
CA GLU A 354 -15.07 -9.70 8.19
C GLU A 354 -14.34 -8.34 8.13
N PRO A 355 -14.66 -7.41 7.20
CA PRO A 355 -14.04 -6.08 7.19
C PRO A 355 -14.25 -5.30 8.48
N TYR A 356 -15.43 -5.41 9.11
CA TYR A 356 -15.73 -4.75 10.39
C TYR A 356 -14.97 -5.36 11.57
N ILE A 357 -14.82 -6.68 11.58
CA ILE A 357 -14.03 -7.39 12.60
C ILE A 357 -12.55 -7.01 12.47
N ALA A 358 -12.00 -7.09 11.26
CA ALA A 358 -10.61 -6.73 10.99
C ALA A 358 -10.32 -5.27 11.36
N ALA A 359 -11.15 -4.32 10.92
CA ALA A 359 -11.02 -2.90 11.27
C ALA A 359 -11.08 -2.66 12.78
N HIS A 360 -11.95 -3.37 13.50
CA HIS A 360 -12.05 -3.28 14.96
C HIS A 360 -10.77 -3.75 15.65
N HIS A 361 -10.23 -4.91 15.28
CA HIS A 361 -8.99 -5.41 15.86
C HIS A 361 -7.76 -4.59 15.47
N LEU A 362 -7.72 -4.01 14.26
CA LEU A 362 -6.69 -3.04 13.87
C LEU A 362 -6.70 -1.81 14.79
N LEU A 363 -7.86 -1.21 15.05
CA LEU A 363 -8.00 -0.08 15.97
C LEU A 363 -7.54 -0.41 17.39
N LEU A 364 -7.91 -1.59 17.91
CA LEU A 364 -7.50 -2.03 19.23
C LEU A 364 -6.00 -2.36 19.32
N SER A 365 -5.44 -2.97 18.27
CA SER A 365 -4.01 -3.24 18.15
C SER A 365 -3.20 -1.94 18.14
N HIS A 366 -3.66 -0.94 17.39
CA HIS A 366 -3.12 0.42 17.43
C HIS A 366 -3.18 1.03 18.84
N ALA A 367 -4.34 0.99 19.49
CA ALA A 367 -4.54 1.60 20.81
C ALA A 367 -3.64 0.98 21.88
N GLU A 368 -3.53 -0.36 21.93
CA GLU A 368 -2.67 -1.05 22.88
C GLU A 368 -1.18 -0.79 22.64
N ALA A 369 -0.74 -0.78 21.37
CA ALA A 369 0.65 -0.43 21.03
C ALA A 369 0.98 1.03 21.40
N THR A 370 0.08 1.98 21.10
CA THR A 370 0.26 3.39 21.47
C THR A 370 0.28 3.59 22.99
N LYS A 371 -0.67 2.99 23.71
CA LYS A 371 -0.71 3.04 25.17
C LYS A 371 0.58 2.52 25.79
N LEU A 372 1.11 1.40 25.28
CA LEU A 372 2.39 0.86 25.71
C LEU A 372 3.54 1.82 25.44
N TYR A 373 3.64 2.35 24.22
CA TYR A 373 4.68 3.30 23.85
C TYR A 373 4.66 4.55 24.73
N LYS A 374 3.51 5.22 24.82
CA LYS A 374 3.33 6.46 25.60
C LYS A 374 3.66 6.26 27.08
N LYS A 375 3.29 5.12 27.66
CA LYS A 375 3.53 4.84 29.08
C LYS A 375 4.98 4.46 29.38
N LYS A 376 5.60 3.64 28.53
CA LYS A 376 6.88 2.98 28.85
C LYS A 376 8.07 3.56 28.11
N TYR A 377 7.92 3.93 26.84
CA TYR A 377 9.03 4.25 25.95
C TYR A 377 9.12 5.74 25.64
N GLN A 378 8.00 6.42 25.42
CA GLN A 378 8.00 7.85 25.09
C GLN A 378 8.73 8.73 26.12
N PRO A 379 8.62 8.52 27.45
CA PRO A 379 9.37 9.33 28.42
C PRO A 379 10.90 9.17 28.35
N ILE A 380 11.38 8.08 27.76
CA ILE A 380 12.82 7.73 27.68
C ILE A 380 13.36 7.99 26.27
N GLN A 381 12.57 7.68 25.25
CA GLN A 381 12.96 7.73 23.84
C GLN A 381 12.61 9.05 23.17
N SER A 382 11.69 9.83 23.73
CA SER A 382 11.27 11.15 23.24
C SER A 382 10.79 11.17 21.78
N GLY A 383 10.25 10.05 21.27
CA GLY A 383 9.62 10.00 19.96
C GLY A 383 8.10 10.20 20.00
N GLU A 384 7.49 10.37 18.84
CA GLU A 384 6.04 10.46 18.63
C GLU A 384 5.48 9.18 17.99
N ILE A 385 4.22 8.87 18.29
CA ILE A 385 3.53 7.70 17.74
C ILE A 385 2.18 8.06 17.13
N GLY A 386 1.85 7.47 15.99
CA GLY A 386 0.62 7.73 15.25
C GLY A 386 0.13 6.54 14.44
N ILE A 387 -0.80 6.83 13.55
CA ILE A 387 -1.40 5.90 12.59
C ILE A 387 -1.55 6.62 11.25
N THR A 388 -1.41 5.89 10.14
CA THR A 388 -1.58 6.42 8.80
C THR A 388 -2.91 5.95 8.23
N LEU A 389 -3.74 6.90 7.78
CA LEU A 389 -5.03 6.62 7.16
C LEU A 389 -4.99 6.99 5.67
N ASN A 390 -5.53 6.11 4.82
CA ASN A 390 -5.84 6.45 3.44
C ASN A 390 -7.26 6.98 3.31
N THR A 391 -7.41 7.96 2.44
CA THR A 391 -8.72 8.40 1.97
C THR A 391 -8.58 9.13 0.65
N VAL A 392 -9.66 9.09 -0.12
CA VAL A 392 -9.90 10.05 -1.21
C VAL A 392 -10.79 11.18 -0.70
N TRP A 393 -10.76 12.33 -1.39
CA TRP A 393 -11.74 13.38 -1.14
C TRP A 393 -13.06 13.09 -1.86
N MET A 394 -14.16 13.06 -1.12
CA MET A 394 -15.49 12.77 -1.66
C MET A 394 -16.13 14.06 -2.18
N VAL A 395 -16.28 14.18 -3.50
CA VAL A 395 -16.98 15.29 -4.16
C VAL A 395 -18.41 14.85 -4.43
N PRO A 396 -19.44 15.63 -4.04
CA PRO A 396 -20.81 15.26 -4.36
C PRO A 396 -21.03 15.27 -5.87
N TYR A 397 -21.69 14.23 -6.39
CA TYR A 397 -21.99 14.09 -7.81
C TYR A 397 -22.93 15.21 -8.34
N SER A 398 -23.71 15.85 -7.49
CA SER A 398 -24.47 17.05 -7.89
C SER A 398 -24.68 17.99 -6.72
N SER A 399 -25.29 19.14 -6.98
CA SER A 399 -25.73 20.06 -5.92
C SER A 399 -26.96 19.55 -5.15
N SER A 400 -27.49 18.37 -5.48
CA SER A 400 -28.61 17.77 -4.74
C SER A 400 -28.22 17.52 -3.29
N GLN A 401 -29.15 17.76 -2.38
CA GLN A 401 -28.90 17.52 -0.95
C GLN A 401 -28.64 16.03 -0.64
N LEU A 402 -29.12 15.13 -1.50
CA LEU A 402 -28.88 13.69 -1.42
C LEU A 402 -27.41 13.37 -1.71
N ASP A 403 -26.85 13.87 -2.81
CA ASP A 403 -25.45 13.63 -3.18
C ASP A 403 -24.47 14.30 -2.22
N VAL A 404 -24.82 15.49 -1.69
CA VAL A 404 -24.06 16.14 -0.61
C VAL A 404 -24.00 15.26 0.63
N LYS A 405 -25.13 14.63 1.01
CA LYS A 405 -25.15 13.67 2.12
C LYS A 405 -24.38 12.39 1.76
N ALA A 406 -24.50 11.89 0.54
CA ALA A 406 -23.79 10.71 0.06
C ALA A 406 -22.27 10.89 0.13
N ALA A 407 -21.73 12.02 -0.33
CA ALA A 407 -20.31 12.34 -0.21
C ALA A 407 -19.84 12.29 1.26
N GLN A 408 -20.62 12.85 2.19
CA GLN A 408 -20.30 12.78 3.62
C GLN A 408 -20.41 11.34 4.17
N ARG A 409 -21.40 10.55 3.75
CA ARG A 409 -21.50 9.13 4.14
C ARG A 409 -20.30 8.32 3.64
N ALA A 410 -19.91 8.48 2.38
CA ALA A 410 -18.73 7.79 1.83
C ALA A 410 -17.45 8.18 2.59
N LEU A 411 -17.28 9.47 2.90
CA LEU A 411 -16.13 9.93 3.68
C LEU A 411 -16.14 9.37 5.12
N ASP A 412 -17.32 9.24 5.74
CA ASP A 412 -17.45 8.60 7.05
C ASP A 412 -17.16 7.09 6.99
N PHE A 413 -17.54 6.39 5.91
CA PHE A 413 -17.27 4.96 5.70
C PHE A 413 -15.83 4.64 5.25
N MET A 414 -15.02 5.64 4.91
CA MET A 414 -13.60 5.46 4.57
C MET A 414 -12.70 6.10 5.63
N TYR A 415 -12.66 7.43 5.67
CA TYR A 415 -11.82 8.18 6.60
C TYR A 415 -12.38 8.15 8.03
N GLY A 416 -13.68 8.43 8.17
CA GLY A 416 -14.38 8.49 9.47
C GLY A 416 -14.33 7.19 10.24
N TRP A 417 -14.33 6.05 9.55
CA TRP A 417 -14.30 4.72 10.15
C TRP A 417 -13.15 4.56 11.13
N PHE A 418 -11.98 5.14 10.82
CA PHE A 418 -10.79 5.06 11.67
C PHE A 418 -10.56 6.32 12.48
N ILE A 419 -10.66 7.52 11.89
CA ILE A 419 -10.35 8.75 12.66
C ILE A 419 -11.39 9.08 13.73
N HIS A 420 -12.67 8.76 13.51
CA HIS A 420 -13.73 9.10 14.46
C HIS A 420 -13.59 8.35 15.80
N PRO A 421 -13.33 7.02 15.82
CA PRO A 421 -12.99 6.31 17.05
C PRO A 421 -11.79 6.89 17.79
N LEU A 422 -10.74 7.29 17.07
CA LEU A 422 -9.51 7.84 17.68
C LEU A 422 -9.74 9.19 18.35
N VAL A 423 -10.70 10.00 17.86
CA VAL A 423 -10.96 11.35 18.38
C VAL A 423 -12.09 11.38 19.42
N TYR A 424 -13.11 10.55 19.22
CA TYR A 424 -14.36 10.59 19.98
C TYR A 424 -14.63 9.32 20.79
N GLY A 425 -14.04 8.19 20.43
CA GLY A 425 -14.22 6.90 21.11
C GLY A 425 -15.41 6.09 20.60
N GLU A 426 -15.95 6.44 19.45
CA GLU A 426 -17.05 5.72 18.82
C GLU A 426 -16.91 5.75 17.29
N TYR A 427 -17.55 4.82 16.61
CA TYR A 427 -17.67 4.88 15.15
C TYR A 427 -18.62 6.01 14.72
N PRO A 428 -18.52 6.53 13.47
CA PRO A 428 -19.48 7.51 12.97
C PRO A 428 -20.93 7.03 13.12
N GLN A 429 -21.83 7.89 13.60
CA GLN A 429 -23.24 7.53 13.86
C GLN A 429 -23.93 6.92 12.63
N ILE A 430 -23.62 7.41 11.43
CA ILE A 430 -24.19 6.87 10.19
C ILE A 430 -23.72 5.44 9.91
N MET A 431 -22.49 5.09 10.26
CA MET A 431 -22.00 3.73 10.16
C MET A 431 -22.71 2.82 11.15
N GLN A 432 -22.87 3.26 12.41
CA GLN A 432 -23.60 2.50 13.43
C GLN A 432 -25.05 2.21 12.98
N LEU A 433 -25.70 3.18 12.34
CA LEU A 433 -27.05 3.03 11.80
C LEU A 433 -27.13 2.02 10.65
N LEU A 434 -26.24 2.13 9.65
CA LEU A 434 -26.33 1.36 8.40
C LEU A 434 -25.70 -0.04 8.51
N ALA A 435 -24.59 -0.19 9.24
CA ALA A 435 -23.97 -1.48 9.49
C ALA A 435 -24.68 -2.26 10.60
N GLY A 436 -25.30 -1.57 11.57
CA GLY A 436 -26.07 -2.17 12.64
C GLY A 436 -25.25 -3.11 13.50
N SER A 437 -25.78 -4.31 13.77
CA SER A 437 -25.12 -5.32 14.62
C SER A 437 -23.84 -5.92 14.04
N ARG A 438 -23.54 -5.70 12.75
CA ARG A 438 -22.31 -6.19 12.11
C ARG A 438 -21.09 -5.34 12.46
N LEU A 439 -21.30 -4.10 12.89
CA LEU A 439 -20.24 -3.23 13.40
C LEU A 439 -20.01 -3.53 14.89
N PRO A 440 -18.82 -4.00 15.29
CA PRO A 440 -18.53 -4.28 16.70
C PRO A 440 -18.69 -3.02 17.57
N LYS A 441 -18.94 -3.22 18.86
CA LYS A 441 -19.01 -2.13 19.85
C LYS A 441 -17.76 -2.11 20.70
N PHE A 442 -17.27 -0.92 21.01
CA PHE A 442 -16.21 -0.76 21.99
C PHE A 442 -16.77 -0.88 23.41
N THR A 443 -16.05 -1.61 24.26
CA THR A 443 -16.21 -1.57 25.71
C THR A 443 -15.67 -0.25 26.27
N LYS A 444 -16.02 0.08 27.52
CA LYS A 444 -15.54 1.32 28.15
C LYS A 444 -14.01 1.36 28.22
N GLU A 445 -13.40 0.24 28.56
CA GLU A 445 -11.94 0.08 28.67
C GLU A 445 -11.26 0.29 27.32
N GLN A 446 -11.87 -0.21 26.24
CA GLN A 446 -11.37 0.01 24.87
C GLN A 446 -11.50 1.47 24.45
N ILE A 447 -12.60 2.14 24.80
CA ILE A 447 -12.79 3.57 24.54
C ILE A 447 -11.71 4.40 25.23
N ASP A 448 -11.39 4.07 26.49
CA ASP A 448 -10.42 4.81 27.29
C ASP A 448 -9.00 4.74 26.72
N ILE A 449 -8.64 3.65 26.04
CA ILE A 449 -7.32 3.50 25.39
C ILE A 449 -7.29 4.04 23.96
N LEU A 450 -8.44 4.07 23.25
CA LEU A 450 -8.55 4.54 21.87
C LEU A 450 -8.54 6.06 21.75
N LYS A 451 -9.23 6.76 22.66
CA LYS A 451 -9.39 8.20 22.56
C LYS A 451 -8.05 8.92 22.76
N GLY A 452 -7.58 9.59 21.72
CA GLY A 452 -6.30 10.30 21.74
C GLY A 452 -5.09 9.38 21.66
N SER A 453 -5.24 8.15 21.14
CA SER A 453 -4.17 7.17 20.97
C SER A 453 -3.17 7.52 19.84
N PHE A 454 -2.89 8.79 19.62
CA PHE A 454 -1.90 9.25 18.64
C PHE A 454 -1.36 10.63 19.04
N ASP A 455 -0.12 10.93 18.65
CA ASP A 455 0.52 12.25 18.76
C ASP A 455 0.42 13.01 17.43
N PHE A 456 0.40 12.27 16.33
CA PHE A 456 0.20 12.77 14.97
C PHE A 456 -0.70 11.82 14.17
N LEU A 457 -1.27 12.35 13.09
CA LEU A 457 -2.00 11.60 12.08
C LEU A 457 -1.20 11.56 10.78
N GLY A 458 -0.93 10.36 10.27
CA GLY A 458 -0.45 10.18 8.91
C GLY A 458 -1.62 10.16 7.92
N LEU A 459 -1.46 10.81 6.78
CA LEU A 459 -2.43 10.80 5.68
C LEU A 459 -1.79 10.32 4.39
N ASN A 460 -2.36 9.27 3.81
CA ASN A 460 -2.05 8.82 2.46
C ASN A 460 -3.13 9.36 1.52
N TYR A 461 -2.74 10.22 0.58
CA TYR A 461 -3.68 10.90 -0.32
C TYR A 461 -3.18 10.89 -1.76
N TYR A 462 -4.04 10.45 -2.67
CA TYR A 462 -3.75 10.41 -4.10
C TYR A 462 -4.81 11.13 -4.96
N SER A 463 -6.07 11.22 -4.51
CA SER A 463 -7.17 11.59 -5.40
C SER A 463 -8.45 12.07 -4.72
N GLY A 464 -9.37 12.56 -5.55
CA GLY A 464 -10.78 12.74 -5.23
C GLY A 464 -11.66 11.87 -6.12
N ILE A 465 -12.91 11.67 -5.70
CA ILE A 465 -13.88 10.82 -6.39
C ILE A 465 -15.28 11.43 -6.30
N TYR A 466 -16.13 11.22 -7.30
CA TYR A 466 -17.53 11.63 -7.21
C TYR A 466 -18.34 10.61 -6.41
N ALA A 467 -19.28 11.11 -5.61
CA ALA A 467 -20.16 10.32 -4.76
C ALA A 467 -21.63 10.68 -5.04
N ALA A 468 -22.42 9.70 -5.46
CA ALA A 468 -23.84 9.82 -5.73
C ALA A 468 -24.68 8.98 -4.75
N ASP A 469 -25.83 9.50 -4.35
CA ASP A 469 -26.78 8.79 -3.48
C ASP A 469 -27.38 7.57 -4.17
N ILE A 470 -27.43 6.44 -3.44
CA ILE A 470 -28.20 5.27 -3.87
C ILE A 470 -29.49 5.22 -3.04
N PRO A 471 -30.67 5.43 -3.63
CA PRO A 471 -31.93 5.52 -2.88
C PRO A 471 -32.40 4.18 -2.33
N VAL A 472 -32.01 3.07 -2.97
CA VAL A 472 -32.43 1.71 -2.60
C VAL A 472 -31.21 0.80 -2.60
N ARG A 473 -30.99 0.11 -1.48
CA ARG A 473 -29.94 -0.91 -1.39
C ARG A 473 -30.25 -2.03 -2.40
N SER A 474 -29.31 -2.25 -3.32
CA SER A 474 -29.36 -3.36 -4.27
C SER A 474 -28.08 -4.18 -4.14
N GLY A 475 -28.19 -5.50 -4.34
CA GLY A 475 -27.06 -6.43 -4.20
C GLY A 475 -26.87 -7.00 -2.78
N ASN A 476 -25.80 -7.79 -2.64
CA ASN A 476 -25.47 -8.46 -1.39
C ASN A 476 -25.04 -7.46 -0.31
N ILE A 477 -25.32 -7.81 0.95
CA ILE A 477 -24.84 -7.03 2.09
C ILE A 477 -23.31 -7.13 2.14
N SER A 478 -22.65 -5.97 2.26
CA SER A 478 -21.20 -5.81 2.16
C SER A 478 -20.78 -4.56 2.91
N SER A 479 -19.55 -4.54 3.43
CA SER A 479 -18.99 -3.35 4.06
C SER A 479 -18.89 -2.16 3.09
N ILE A 480 -18.58 -2.43 1.82
CA ILE A 480 -18.44 -1.41 0.78
C ILE A 480 -19.79 -0.88 0.27
N THR A 481 -20.88 -1.67 0.38
CA THR A 481 -22.22 -1.27 -0.08
C THR A 481 -23.04 -0.59 1.01
N ASP A 482 -22.63 -0.71 2.27
CA ASP A 482 -23.36 -0.18 3.42
C ASP A 482 -23.50 1.34 3.44
N SER A 483 -22.57 2.07 2.80
CA SER A 483 -22.64 3.53 2.69
C SER A 483 -23.85 4.00 1.87
N MET A 484 -24.42 3.13 1.03
CA MET A 484 -25.45 3.45 0.03
C MET A 484 -25.00 4.61 -0.86
N VAL A 485 -23.76 4.54 -1.34
CA VAL A 485 -23.14 5.52 -2.22
C VAL A 485 -22.60 4.82 -3.44
N ARG A 486 -22.86 5.39 -4.62
CA ARG A 486 -22.17 5.03 -5.86
C ARG A 486 -20.99 5.98 -6.02
N LEU A 487 -19.79 5.41 -6.07
CA LEU A 487 -18.57 6.15 -6.35
C LEU A 487 -18.28 6.08 -7.86
N SER A 488 -17.77 7.16 -8.47
CA SER A 488 -17.28 7.09 -9.85
C SER A 488 -16.05 6.17 -9.92
N THR A 489 -15.96 5.29 -10.92
CA THR A 489 -14.93 4.25 -10.93
C THR A 489 -13.60 4.74 -11.50
N PHE A 490 -12.49 4.17 -11.02
CA PHE A 490 -11.13 4.34 -11.56
C PHE A 490 -10.85 3.42 -12.77
N THR A 491 -11.85 3.05 -13.56
CA THR A 491 -11.71 1.99 -14.58
C THR A 491 -11.36 2.55 -15.96
N SER A 492 -10.33 1.97 -16.61
CA SER A 492 -9.79 2.35 -17.92
C SER A 492 -10.72 2.15 -19.12
N GLU A 493 -11.81 1.38 -18.99
CA GLU A 493 -12.59 0.97 -20.17
C GLU A 493 -13.79 1.85 -20.51
N TYR A 494 -14.22 2.71 -19.59
CA TYR A 494 -15.21 3.73 -19.88
C TYR A 494 -14.92 4.90 -18.96
N VAL A 495 -14.76 6.11 -19.52
CA VAL A 495 -15.18 7.32 -18.80
C VAL A 495 -16.63 7.03 -18.41
N SER A 496 -16.82 6.55 -17.19
CA SER A 496 -18.12 6.05 -16.79
C SER A 496 -19.11 7.18 -17.03
N ALA A 497 -20.32 6.85 -17.47
CA ALA A 497 -21.43 7.80 -17.53
C ALA A 497 -21.81 8.37 -16.13
N ASP A 498 -20.94 8.17 -15.12
CA ASP A 498 -21.08 8.44 -13.71
C ASP A 498 -20.11 9.53 -13.20
N ASP A 499 -19.33 10.14 -14.09
CA ASP A 499 -18.76 11.47 -13.87
C ASP A 499 -19.80 12.55 -14.20
N ILE A 500 -19.78 13.71 -13.51
CA ILE A 500 -20.79 14.78 -13.68
C ILE A 500 -20.94 15.13 -15.16
N ASN A 501 -22.00 14.61 -15.79
CA ASN A 501 -22.22 14.76 -17.24
C ASN A 501 -20.99 14.40 -18.10
N GLY A 502 -20.18 13.42 -17.66
CA GLY A 502 -18.95 13.00 -18.34
C GLY A 502 -17.74 13.91 -18.13
N VAL A 503 -17.74 14.78 -17.12
CA VAL A 503 -16.58 15.63 -16.77
C VAL A 503 -15.71 14.92 -15.73
N PRO A 504 -14.50 14.47 -16.10
CA PRO A 504 -13.61 13.81 -15.15
C PRO A 504 -13.17 14.78 -14.05
N ILE A 505 -12.96 14.26 -12.84
CA ILE A 505 -12.54 15.06 -11.69
C ILE A 505 -11.14 15.69 -11.87
N GLY A 506 -10.29 15.05 -12.67
CA GLY A 506 -8.95 15.49 -13.04
C GLY A 506 -8.31 14.52 -14.03
N ASP A 507 -7.18 14.92 -14.62
CA ASP A 507 -6.39 14.05 -15.49
C ASP A 507 -5.92 12.81 -14.71
N THR A 508 -5.88 11.65 -15.35
CA THR A 508 -5.54 10.40 -14.68
C THR A 508 -4.06 10.05 -14.76
N THR A 509 -3.54 9.45 -13.69
CA THR A 509 -2.23 8.78 -13.67
C THR A 509 -2.26 7.46 -14.45
N GLY A 510 -1.12 6.79 -14.56
CA GLY A 510 -1.01 5.47 -15.19
C GLY A 510 -1.92 4.40 -14.59
N SER A 511 -2.20 4.48 -13.28
CA SER A 511 -3.14 3.58 -12.59
C SER A 511 -4.60 4.06 -12.67
N ASN A 512 -4.93 4.95 -13.61
CA ASN A 512 -6.24 5.60 -13.76
C ASN A 512 -6.70 6.39 -12.53
N ILE A 513 -5.78 6.79 -11.64
CA ILE A 513 -6.08 7.59 -10.46
C ILE A 513 -6.15 9.06 -10.88
N PRO A 514 -7.28 9.78 -10.71
CA PRO A 514 -7.39 11.19 -11.05
C PRO A 514 -6.51 12.08 -10.17
N VAL A 515 -5.87 13.06 -10.79
CA VAL A 515 -5.05 14.07 -10.11
C VAL A 515 -5.97 15.18 -9.59
N TYR A 516 -6.14 15.25 -8.26
CA TYR A 516 -7.05 16.21 -7.63
C TYR A 516 -6.44 16.89 -6.39
N PRO A 517 -5.48 17.82 -6.54
CA PRO A 517 -4.81 18.47 -5.40
C PRO A 517 -5.77 19.31 -4.54
N LYS A 518 -6.87 19.81 -5.10
CA LYS A 518 -7.91 20.51 -4.34
C LYS A 518 -8.50 19.64 -3.23
N GLY A 519 -8.68 18.34 -3.49
CA GLY A 519 -9.20 17.43 -2.49
C GLY A 519 -8.24 17.22 -1.31
N LEU A 520 -6.92 17.32 -1.52
CA LEU A 520 -5.95 17.29 -0.42
C LEU A 520 -6.12 18.50 0.49
N TYR A 521 -6.22 19.69 -0.12
CA TYR A 521 -6.49 20.94 0.60
C TYR A 521 -7.81 20.85 1.41
N ASP A 522 -8.88 20.38 0.76
CA ASP A 522 -10.20 20.26 1.39
C ASP A 522 -10.19 19.23 2.53
N LEU A 523 -9.53 18.08 2.35
CA LEU A 523 -9.36 17.05 3.38
C LEU A 523 -8.60 17.58 4.60
N LEU A 524 -7.54 18.37 4.39
CA LEU A 524 -6.75 18.97 5.45
C LEU A 524 -7.57 19.98 6.28
N LEU A 525 -8.32 20.86 5.60
CA LEU A 525 -9.23 21.79 6.28
C LEU A 525 -10.38 21.08 6.99
N TYR A 526 -10.94 20.05 6.36
CA TYR A 526 -11.97 19.21 6.95
C TYR A 526 -11.48 18.55 8.23
N THR A 527 -10.28 17.95 8.18
CA THR A 527 -9.65 17.30 9.33
C THR A 527 -9.41 18.31 10.46
N LYS A 528 -8.90 19.50 10.13
CA LYS A 528 -8.76 20.59 11.08
C LYS A 528 -10.08 20.92 11.78
N LYS A 529 -11.15 21.10 11.00
CA LYS A 529 -12.46 21.53 11.51
C LYS A 529 -13.18 20.43 12.30
N LYS A 530 -13.20 19.20 11.79
CA LYS A 530 -13.99 18.08 12.35
C LYS A 530 -13.23 17.31 13.43
N TYR A 531 -11.90 17.26 13.39
CA TYR A 531 -11.11 16.32 14.20
C TYR A 531 -10.08 17.00 15.12
N LYS A 532 -10.39 18.20 15.62
CA LYS A 532 -9.59 18.93 16.63
C LYS A 532 -8.18 19.37 16.18
N ASN A 533 -7.98 19.57 14.87
CA ASN A 533 -6.72 20.06 14.27
C ASN A 533 -5.46 19.32 14.78
N PRO A 534 -5.38 18.00 14.56
CA PRO A 534 -4.22 17.21 14.96
C PRO A 534 -2.97 17.65 14.19
N THR A 535 -1.79 17.27 14.68
CA THR A 535 -0.58 17.33 13.86
C THR A 535 -0.69 16.29 12.74
N ILE A 536 -0.36 16.69 11.51
CA ILE A 536 -0.50 15.87 10.32
C ILE A 536 0.85 15.71 9.62
N TYR A 537 1.12 14.51 9.14
CA TYR A 537 2.13 14.24 8.13
C TYR A 537 1.43 13.65 6.90
N ILE A 538 1.71 14.18 5.71
CA ILE A 538 1.30 13.51 4.47
C ILE A 538 2.27 12.35 4.28
N THR A 539 1.86 11.15 4.65
CA THR A 539 2.76 9.99 4.75
C THR A 539 2.94 9.24 3.44
N GLU A 540 2.03 9.43 2.48
CA GLU A 540 2.15 9.07 1.07
C GLU A 540 1.34 10.05 0.21
N THR A 541 1.90 10.41 -0.94
CA THR A 541 1.20 10.99 -2.08
C THR A 541 2.07 10.78 -3.31
N GLY A 542 1.49 10.43 -4.46
CA GLY A 542 2.29 9.96 -5.59
C GLY A 542 1.60 9.94 -6.93
N PHE A 543 2.42 9.84 -7.97
CA PHE A 543 1.99 9.72 -9.36
C PHE A 543 2.55 8.43 -9.98
N SER A 544 1.65 7.60 -10.52
CA SER A 544 2.04 6.38 -11.22
C SER A 544 2.19 6.59 -12.72
N ASP A 545 3.21 5.98 -13.29
CA ASP A 545 3.36 5.80 -14.74
C ASP A 545 3.02 4.35 -15.11
N LEU A 546 2.39 4.13 -16.26
CA LEU A 546 2.29 2.80 -16.87
C LEU A 546 3.64 2.42 -17.48
N LYS A 547 4.11 1.20 -17.22
CA LYS A 547 5.34 0.69 -17.83
C LYS A 547 5.03 0.08 -19.19
N ASP A 548 5.35 0.82 -20.25
CA ASP A 548 5.28 0.34 -21.63
C ASP A 548 6.54 -0.43 -22.09
N GLY A 549 7.53 -0.56 -21.19
CA GLY A 549 8.82 -1.18 -21.46
C GLY A 549 9.86 -0.26 -22.12
N ASN A 550 9.52 1.00 -22.39
CA ASN A 550 10.41 2.00 -22.93
C ASN A 550 11.01 2.84 -21.78
N ILE A 551 12.32 2.67 -21.54
CA ILE A 551 13.01 3.36 -20.45
C ILE A 551 13.02 4.86 -20.72
N GLU A 552 13.28 5.30 -21.95
CA GLU A 552 13.29 6.69 -22.39
C GLU A 552 11.96 7.40 -22.11
N HIS A 553 10.84 6.71 -22.29
CA HIS A 553 9.53 7.24 -21.90
C HIS A 553 9.37 7.30 -20.37
N ALA A 554 9.71 6.23 -19.65
CA ALA A 554 9.53 6.14 -18.20
C ALA A 554 10.32 7.19 -17.39
N ILE A 555 11.43 7.68 -17.94
CA ILE A 555 12.29 8.71 -17.33
C ILE A 555 11.90 10.15 -17.72
N GLU A 556 11.03 10.27 -18.73
CA GLU A 556 10.15 11.35 -19.23
C GLU A 556 9.12 12.01 -18.30
N ASP A 557 9.27 11.98 -16.98
CA ASP A 557 8.13 12.05 -16.05
C ASP A 557 7.63 13.46 -15.65
N LEU A 558 7.43 14.35 -16.62
CA LEU A 558 6.93 15.72 -16.39
C LEU A 558 5.58 15.77 -15.66
N GLN A 559 4.71 14.80 -15.89
CA GLN A 559 3.41 14.72 -15.20
C GLN A 559 3.58 14.48 -13.69
N ARG A 560 4.54 13.65 -13.28
CA ARG A 560 4.91 13.45 -11.88
C ARG A 560 5.38 14.77 -11.24
N ILE A 561 6.20 15.55 -11.95
CA ILE A 561 6.64 16.87 -11.48
C ILE A 561 5.45 17.80 -11.24
N ASN A 562 4.54 17.92 -12.22
CA ASN A 562 3.35 18.75 -12.11
C ASN A 562 2.41 18.30 -10.97
N PHE A 563 2.28 16.98 -10.79
CA PHE A 563 1.54 16.39 -9.67
C PHE A 563 2.12 16.87 -8.33
N TYR A 564 3.41 16.66 -8.08
CA TYR A 564 4.02 17.02 -6.80
C TYR A 564 3.99 18.53 -6.56
N ASN A 565 4.29 19.34 -7.58
CA ASN A 565 4.22 20.80 -7.47
C ASN A 565 2.81 21.26 -7.03
N SER A 566 1.76 20.75 -7.68
CA SER A 566 0.38 21.14 -7.34
C SER A 566 -0.08 20.65 -5.95
N HIS A 567 0.33 19.45 -5.53
CA HIS A 567 0.03 18.92 -4.19
C HIS A 567 0.80 19.66 -3.09
N PHE A 568 2.04 20.06 -3.36
CA PHE A 568 2.86 20.85 -2.44
C PHE A 568 2.23 22.23 -2.22
N CYS A 569 1.76 22.88 -3.30
CA CYS A 569 0.99 24.13 -3.20
C CYS A 569 -0.28 23.95 -2.36
N ALA A 570 -1.04 22.86 -2.58
CA ALA A 570 -2.25 22.58 -1.79
C ALA A 570 -1.96 22.43 -0.29
N VAL A 571 -0.87 21.75 0.07
CA VAL A 571 -0.42 21.61 1.47
C VAL A 571 0.01 22.96 2.04
N GLN A 572 0.80 23.73 1.29
CA GLN A 572 1.25 25.06 1.70
C GLN A 572 0.06 25.99 2.00
N GLU A 573 -0.94 26.02 1.13
CA GLU A 573 -2.17 26.79 1.33
C GLU A 573 -2.96 26.33 2.56
N ALA A 574 -3.02 25.02 2.82
CA ALA A 574 -3.65 24.49 4.04
C ALA A 574 -2.90 24.93 5.31
N ILE A 575 -1.56 24.94 5.27
CA ILE A 575 -0.71 25.45 6.37
C ILE A 575 -0.98 26.94 6.60
N LYS A 576 -1.07 27.77 5.55
CA LYS A 576 -1.44 29.20 5.65
C LYS A 576 -2.83 29.39 6.28
N LYS A 577 -3.74 28.43 6.14
CA LYS A 577 -5.05 28.39 6.83
C LYS A 577 -5.00 27.78 8.23
N GLY A 578 -3.82 27.51 8.78
CA GLY A 578 -3.61 27.04 10.16
C GLY A 578 -3.81 25.54 10.38
N VAL A 579 -3.72 24.71 9.33
CA VAL A 579 -3.60 23.26 9.47
C VAL A 579 -2.17 22.92 9.91
N LYS A 580 -2.02 22.02 10.88
CA LYS A 580 -0.71 21.65 11.45
C LYS A 580 -0.02 20.54 10.66
N VAL A 581 0.33 20.80 9.40
CA VAL A 581 1.12 19.84 8.60
C VAL A 581 2.61 20.04 8.86
N LYS A 582 3.33 18.96 9.19
CA LYS A 582 4.75 18.98 9.55
C LYS A 582 5.68 18.27 8.56
N GLY A 583 5.13 17.51 7.63
CA GLY A 583 5.95 16.87 6.61
C GLY A 583 5.15 16.23 5.50
N LEU A 584 5.85 15.92 4.42
CA LEU A 584 5.32 15.26 3.23
C LEU A 584 6.31 14.20 2.75
N PHE A 585 5.79 13.00 2.54
CA PHE A 585 6.51 11.84 2.03
C PHE A 585 5.96 11.44 0.67
N ALA A 586 6.84 11.49 -0.33
CA ALA A 586 6.52 11.05 -1.67
C ALA A 586 6.38 9.52 -1.75
N TRP A 587 5.32 9.06 -2.42
CA TRP A 587 5.18 7.70 -2.88
C TRP A 587 5.54 7.64 -4.37
N SER A 588 6.69 7.11 -4.76
CA SER A 588 7.69 6.42 -3.94
C SER A 588 9.12 6.84 -4.30
N PHE A 589 10.11 6.32 -3.57
CA PHE A 589 11.51 6.57 -3.92
C PHE A 589 11.93 5.81 -5.18
N LEU A 590 11.51 4.55 -5.30
CA LEU A 590 11.87 3.61 -6.37
C LEU A 590 10.57 3.02 -6.95
N ASP A 591 10.54 2.78 -8.26
CA ASP A 591 9.51 1.89 -8.81
C ASP A 591 9.61 0.54 -8.09
N THR A 592 8.47 0.02 -7.64
CA THR A 592 8.41 -1.09 -6.69
C THR A 592 7.32 -2.09 -7.09
N PHE A 593 7.09 -3.12 -6.28
CA PHE A 593 5.98 -4.07 -6.47
C PHE A 593 4.68 -3.42 -5.98
N GLU A 594 3.76 -3.09 -6.86
CA GLU A 594 2.53 -2.35 -6.55
C GLU A 594 1.32 -3.29 -6.44
N TRP A 595 1.44 -4.24 -5.51
CA TRP A 595 0.35 -5.13 -5.08
C TRP A 595 -0.29 -5.90 -6.24
N GLU A 596 -1.57 -5.69 -6.55
CA GLU A 596 -2.26 -6.35 -7.67
C GLU A 596 -1.72 -5.94 -9.04
N ALA A 597 -1.14 -4.75 -9.17
CA ALA A 597 -0.56 -4.28 -10.41
C ALA A 597 0.83 -4.90 -10.68
N GLY A 598 1.42 -5.60 -9.71
CA GLY A 598 2.76 -6.18 -9.85
C GLY A 598 3.79 -5.10 -10.17
N TYR A 599 4.53 -5.26 -11.27
CA TYR A 599 5.51 -4.27 -11.72
C TYR A 599 5.05 -3.45 -12.94
N ASP A 600 3.78 -3.55 -13.35
CA ASP A 600 3.23 -2.88 -14.54
C ASP A 600 3.11 -1.35 -14.35
N VAL A 601 3.14 -0.87 -13.10
CA VAL A 601 3.08 0.56 -12.78
C VAL A 601 4.30 0.99 -11.96
N GLY A 602 4.71 2.25 -12.11
CA GLY A 602 5.86 2.81 -11.41
C GLY A 602 5.54 4.14 -10.73
N PHE A 603 5.70 4.20 -9.41
CA PHE A 603 5.51 5.42 -8.61
C PHE A 603 6.83 6.17 -8.30
N GLY A 604 7.97 5.55 -8.57
CA GLY A 604 9.27 5.99 -8.06
C GLY A 604 9.85 7.22 -8.74
N PHE A 605 10.70 7.95 -8.03
CA PHE A 605 11.64 8.92 -8.63
C PHE A 605 12.71 8.23 -9.48
N PHE A 606 13.09 7.02 -9.08
CA PHE A 606 13.97 6.18 -9.86
C PHE A 606 13.18 5.07 -10.53
N TYR A 607 13.36 4.96 -11.84
CA TYR A 607 12.97 3.77 -12.57
C TYR A 607 13.87 2.61 -12.13
N VAL A 608 13.26 1.47 -11.82
CA VAL A 608 14.00 0.23 -11.54
C VAL A 608 13.90 -0.69 -12.76
N ASP A 609 15.06 -1.04 -13.30
CA ASP A 609 15.16 -1.98 -14.42
C ASP A 609 15.04 -3.43 -13.91
N PHE A 610 13.80 -3.89 -13.75
CA PHE A 610 13.47 -5.23 -13.28
C PHE A 610 13.99 -6.36 -14.17
N LYS A 611 14.35 -6.05 -15.43
CA LYS A 611 14.83 -7.05 -16.41
C LYS A 611 16.36 -7.11 -16.45
N ASN A 612 17.04 -5.98 -16.22
CA ASN A 612 18.50 -5.87 -16.35
C ASN A 612 19.15 -5.47 -15.03
N GLY A 613 19.06 -6.35 -14.02
CA GLY A 613 19.88 -6.26 -12.81
C GLY A 613 19.42 -5.24 -11.76
N LEU A 614 18.16 -4.79 -11.80
CA LEU A 614 17.57 -3.87 -10.82
C LEU A 614 18.30 -2.51 -10.74
N ARG A 615 18.87 -2.04 -11.86
CA ARG A 615 19.54 -0.74 -11.92
C ARG A 615 18.55 0.38 -11.60
N ARG A 616 18.96 1.32 -10.75
CA ARG A 616 18.23 2.55 -10.42
C ARG A 616 18.59 3.62 -11.45
N ILE A 617 17.61 4.03 -12.24
CA ILE A 617 17.77 5.03 -13.30
C ILE A 617 16.98 6.28 -12.91
N PRO A 618 17.61 7.47 -12.82
CA PRO A 618 16.93 8.69 -12.42
C PRO A 618 15.89 9.11 -13.47
N LYS A 619 14.69 9.46 -13.01
CA LYS A 619 13.70 10.17 -13.84
C LYS A 619 13.92 11.69 -13.75
N GLN A 620 13.27 12.49 -14.60
CA GLN A 620 13.40 13.95 -14.55
C GLN A 620 12.95 14.55 -13.21
N SER A 621 11.98 13.92 -12.53
CA SER A 621 11.54 14.31 -11.19
C SER A 621 12.67 14.32 -10.16
N VAL A 622 13.72 13.49 -10.30
CA VAL A 622 14.91 13.53 -9.42
C VAL A 622 15.56 14.91 -9.42
N VAL A 623 15.72 15.51 -10.60
CA VAL A 623 16.35 16.83 -10.74
C VAL A 623 15.45 17.92 -10.17
N TRP A 624 14.13 17.84 -10.43
CA TRP A 624 13.17 18.79 -9.86
C TRP A 624 13.16 18.74 -8.34
N PHE A 625 13.08 17.55 -7.74
CA PHE A 625 13.11 17.38 -6.28
C PHE A 625 14.42 17.89 -5.68
N LYS A 626 15.56 17.55 -6.28
CA LYS A 626 16.87 18.05 -5.82
C LYS A 626 16.92 19.58 -5.79
N ASN A 627 16.41 20.23 -6.84
CA ASN A 627 16.36 21.69 -6.90
C ASN A 627 15.37 22.28 -5.89
N PHE A 628 14.17 21.71 -5.80
CA PHE A 628 13.14 22.14 -4.86
C PHE A 628 13.62 22.05 -3.41
N LEU A 629 14.31 20.95 -3.06
CA LEU A 629 14.82 20.66 -1.72
C LEU A 629 16.13 21.37 -1.39
N ASN A 630 16.81 21.94 -2.38
CA ASN A 630 18.08 22.60 -2.18
C ASN A 630 17.91 23.73 -1.15
N LYS A 631 18.66 23.62 -0.06
CA LYS A 631 18.71 24.62 1.00
C LYS A 631 19.59 25.74 0.47
N SER A 632 19.05 26.64 -0.35
CA SER A 632 19.79 27.85 -0.71
C SER A 632 20.18 28.54 0.59
N GLU A 633 21.49 28.74 0.79
CA GLU A 633 21.97 29.60 1.87
C GLU A 633 21.27 30.94 1.67
N ARG A 634 20.42 31.35 2.62
CA ARG A 634 20.08 32.76 2.73
C ARG A 634 21.43 33.45 2.88
N GLY A 635 21.89 34.10 1.82
CA GLY A 635 23.01 35.01 1.88
C GLY A 635 22.72 35.94 3.05
N VAL A 636 23.47 35.77 4.13
CA VAL A 636 23.59 36.76 5.19
C VAL A 636 24.29 37.94 4.51
N PHE A 637 23.52 38.77 3.83
CA PHE A 637 23.95 40.13 3.55
C PHE A 637 23.82 40.86 4.88
N SER A 638 24.97 40.95 5.55
CA SER A 638 25.26 41.74 6.74
C SER A 638 24.90 43.21 6.57
#